data_AF-A0A371WHE0-F1
#
_entry.id   AF-A0A371WHE0-F1
#
_cell.length_a   1.000
_cell.length_b   1.000
_cell.length_c   1.000
_cell.angle_alpha   90.00
_cell.angle_beta   90.00
_cell.angle_gamma   90.00
#
_symmetry.space_group_name_H-M   'P 1'
#
loop_
_entity.id
_entity.type
_entity.pdbx_description
1 polymer ?
#
loop_
_entity_poly.entity_id
_entity_poly.type
_entity_poly.pdbx_seq_one_letter_code
_entity_poly.pdbx_strand_id
1 'polypeptide(L)'
;MNILILGGTAEAMQLADTVAALPEFHAVFSYAGRTREPVAPAIPYRVGGFGGVEGLRAYVREHQVAAVIDATHPFAAQISANAVQACAAEDVPLCVLSRAPWQATDDDLWISVPDIAASVDALGDAPARVFLTVGRLHICVFARAPRHHYIVRSIEPPDDLSFLPDHKLILARPHFTYESERELMRNERVDILVTKNSGAASTAPKLAAARDLGIRVVMIERPRAADALTFHRPEDVIAWLRAQRDHVSLRP
;
A
#
# COMPACT_ATOMS: atom_id res chain seq x y z
N MET A 1 21.41 -15.29 7.86
CA MET A 1 20.11 -15.84 7.40
C MET A 1 19.61 -15.00 6.23
N ASN A 2 19.34 -15.60 5.07
CA ASN A 2 18.88 -14.86 3.90
C ASN A 2 17.39 -14.54 4.02
N ILE A 3 17.01 -13.28 3.87
CA ILE A 3 15.60 -12.86 3.98
C ILE A 3 15.18 -12.00 2.80
N LEU A 4 13.93 -12.13 2.39
CA LEU A 4 13.31 -11.31 1.34
C LEU A 4 12.26 -10.40 1.95
N ILE A 5 12.43 -9.09 1.78
CA ILE A 5 11.43 -8.09 2.18
C ILE A 5 10.68 -7.64 0.92
N LEU A 6 9.42 -8.04 0.77
CA LEU A 6 8.53 -7.51 -0.26
C LEU A 6 8.07 -6.12 0.20
N GLY A 7 8.50 -5.06 -0.49
CA GLY A 7 8.42 -3.71 0.05
C GLY A 7 7.55 -2.74 -0.75
N GLY A 8 7.72 -1.46 -0.46
CA GLY A 8 6.94 -0.36 -1.05
C GLY A 8 6.12 0.45 -0.03
N THR A 9 6.36 0.27 1.26
CA THR A 9 5.74 1.01 2.36
C THR A 9 6.80 1.65 3.26
N ALA A 10 6.38 2.60 4.10
CA ALA A 10 7.26 3.18 5.11
C ALA A 10 7.69 2.15 6.15
N GLU A 11 6.81 1.21 6.50
CA GLU A 11 7.08 0.12 7.44
C GLU A 11 8.15 -0.82 6.89
N ALA A 12 8.11 -1.11 5.59
CA ALA A 12 9.17 -1.88 4.92
C ALA A 12 10.53 -1.15 4.99
N MET A 13 10.54 0.17 4.80
CA MET A 13 11.77 0.97 4.88
C MET A 13 12.33 0.99 6.30
N GLN A 14 11.50 1.18 7.31
CA GLN A 14 11.89 1.11 8.72
C GLN A 14 12.45 -0.27 9.09
N LEU A 15 11.83 -1.34 8.59
CA LEU A 15 12.35 -2.70 8.77
C LEU A 15 13.70 -2.86 8.08
N ALA A 16 13.87 -2.36 6.85
CA ALA A 16 15.14 -2.41 6.14
C ALA A 16 16.27 -1.70 6.90
N ASP A 17 15.99 -0.51 7.46
CA ASP A 17 16.96 0.24 8.28
C ASP A 17 17.35 -0.55 9.54
N THR A 18 16.35 -1.16 10.20
CA THR A 18 16.57 -1.99 11.39
C THR A 18 17.42 -3.22 11.07
N VAL A 19 17.12 -3.90 9.95
CA VAL A 19 17.83 -5.09 9.51
C VAL A 19 19.26 -4.79 9.05
N ALA A 20 19.50 -3.62 8.43
CA ALA A 20 20.84 -3.22 7.99
C ALA A 20 21.86 -3.16 9.15
N ALA A 21 21.39 -2.86 10.37
CA ALA A 21 22.21 -2.82 11.58
C ALA A 21 22.46 -4.20 12.22
N LEU A 22 21.88 -5.29 11.68
CA LEU A 22 21.90 -6.62 12.27
C LEU A 22 22.67 -7.61 11.38
N PRO A 23 23.95 -7.91 11.68
CA PRO A 23 24.81 -8.72 10.83
C PRO A 23 24.33 -10.17 10.66
N GLU A 24 23.44 -10.65 11.52
CA GLU A 24 22.85 -11.98 11.40
C GLU A 24 21.88 -12.15 10.21
N PHE A 25 21.43 -11.06 9.59
CA PHE A 25 20.46 -11.06 8.50
C PHE A 25 21.08 -10.55 7.19
N HIS A 26 20.93 -11.33 6.12
CA HIS A 26 21.30 -10.95 4.76
C HIS A 26 20.02 -10.68 3.98
N ALA A 27 19.60 -9.42 3.94
CA ALA A 27 18.29 -9.04 3.42
C ALA A 27 18.35 -8.47 2.01
N VAL A 28 17.39 -8.86 1.19
CA VAL A 28 17.11 -8.19 -0.09
C VAL A 28 15.73 -7.55 -0.03
N PHE A 29 15.67 -6.26 -0.34
CA PHE A 29 14.42 -5.52 -0.49
C PHE A 29 13.89 -5.64 -1.92
N SER A 30 12.59 -5.88 -2.11
CA SER A 30 12.00 -6.03 -3.45
C SER A 30 10.92 -4.98 -3.72
N TYR A 31 11.19 -4.11 -4.69
CA TYR A 31 10.21 -3.19 -5.26
C TYR A 31 9.48 -3.80 -6.47
N ALA A 32 8.18 -3.53 -6.59
CA ALA A 32 7.40 -3.93 -7.75
C ALA A 32 7.69 -3.12 -9.04
N GLY A 33 8.50 -2.06 -8.97
CA GLY A 33 8.81 -1.21 -10.13
C GLY A 33 7.65 -0.29 -10.57
N ARG A 34 6.77 0.10 -9.64
CA ARG A 34 5.59 0.94 -9.95
C ARG A 34 5.87 2.45 -9.99
N THR A 35 7.02 2.85 -9.45
CA THR A 35 7.56 4.21 -9.43
C THR A 35 8.90 4.17 -10.15
N ARG A 36 9.20 5.16 -10.99
CA ARG A 36 10.44 5.17 -11.80
C ARG A 36 11.68 5.32 -10.92
N GLU A 37 11.57 6.17 -9.91
CA GLU A 37 12.63 6.45 -8.94
C GLU A 37 12.15 6.07 -7.53
N PRO A 38 12.29 4.78 -7.13
CA PRO A 38 12.05 4.37 -5.76
C PRO A 38 13.17 4.90 -4.84
N VAL A 39 12.81 5.18 -3.59
CA VAL A 39 13.80 5.56 -2.57
C VAL A 39 14.67 4.33 -2.26
N ALA A 40 16.00 4.50 -2.27
CA ALA A 40 16.91 3.40 -1.96
C ALA A 40 16.80 3.02 -0.46
N PRO A 41 16.57 1.74 -0.12
CA PRO A 41 16.63 1.26 1.26
C PRO A 41 18.07 1.09 1.73
N ALA A 42 18.28 0.94 3.04
CA ALA A 42 19.61 0.73 3.64
C ALA A 42 20.23 -0.67 3.38
N ILE A 43 19.55 -1.53 2.62
CA ILE A 43 19.96 -2.91 2.28
C ILE A 43 19.95 -3.11 0.75
N PRO A 44 20.62 -4.15 0.22
CA PRO A 44 20.53 -4.49 -1.20
C PRO A 44 19.08 -4.60 -1.68
N TYR A 45 18.78 -4.12 -2.88
CA TYR A 45 17.41 -4.16 -3.41
C TYR A 45 17.33 -4.57 -4.87
N ARG A 46 16.16 -5.12 -5.23
CA ARG A 46 15.75 -5.47 -6.59
C ARG A 46 14.51 -4.68 -7.01
N VAL A 47 14.34 -4.48 -8.30
CA VAL A 47 13.17 -3.81 -8.89
C VAL A 47 12.58 -4.69 -9.99
N GLY A 48 11.27 -4.90 -9.92
CA GLY A 48 10.51 -5.66 -10.91
C GLY A 48 9.67 -6.77 -10.30
N GLY A 49 8.72 -7.30 -11.08
CA GLY A 49 7.92 -8.45 -10.66
C GLY A 49 8.76 -9.72 -10.52
N PHE A 50 8.15 -10.76 -9.95
CA PHE A 50 8.74 -12.10 -9.89
C PHE A 50 8.27 -13.01 -11.03
N GLY A 51 7.22 -12.66 -11.77
CA GLY A 51 6.59 -13.56 -12.75
C GLY A 51 5.52 -14.48 -12.15
N GLY A 52 4.75 -13.97 -11.18
CA GLY A 52 3.71 -14.75 -10.50
C GLY A 52 4.26 -15.62 -9.37
N VAL A 53 3.49 -16.64 -9.01
CA VAL A 53 3.83 -17.59 -7.92
C VAL A 53 5.08 -18.38 -8.26
N GLU A 54 5.12 -19.00 -9.44
CA GLU A 54 6.25 -19.86 -9.86
C GLU A 54 7.57 -19.10 -9.92
N GLY A 55 7.55 -17.86 -10.42
CA GLY A 55 8.76 -17.06 -10.45
C GLY A 55 9.21 -16.58 -9.05
N LEU A 56 8.29 -16.37 -8.11
CA LEU A 56 8.65 -16.10 -6.72
C LEU A 56 9.23 -17.35 -6.04
N ARG A 57 8.68 -18.54 -6.30
CA ARG A 57 9.23 -19.82 -5.84
C ARG A 57 10.65 -20.05 -6.36
N ALA A 58 10.85 -19.84 -7.66
CA ALA A 58 12.18 -19.94 -8.28
C ALA A 58 13.19 -19.00 -7.61
N TYR A 59 12.79 -17.75 -7.40
CA TYR A 59 13.63 -16.76 -6.71
C TYR A 59 14.00 -17.20 -5.29
N VAL A 60 13.01 -17.66 -4.51
CA VAL A 60 13.19 -18.14 -3.13
C VAL A 60 14.20 -19.29 -3.08
N ARG A 61 14.11 -20.27 -3.99
CA ARG A 61 15.06 -21.39 -4.08
C ARG A 61 16.46 -20.93 -4.48
N GLU A 62 16.56 -20.18 -5.57
CA GLU A 62 17.84 -19.74 -6.15
C GLU A 62 18.65 -18.92 -5.16
N HIS A 63 17.99 -18.05 -4.40
CA HIS A 63 18.63 -17.15 -3.42
C HIS A 63 18.66 -17.74 -2.01
N GLN A 64 18.21 -18.99 -1.85
CA GLN A 64 18.13 -19.71 -0.57
C GLN A 64 17.45 -18.86 0.51
N VAL A 65 16.33 -18.23 0.17
CA VAL A 65 15.59 -17.36 1.07
C VAL A 65 15.02 -18.19 2.22
N ALA A 66 15.43 -17.87 3.44
CA ALA A 66 15.05 -18.60 4.65
C ALA A 66 13.82 -18.01 5.34
N ALA A 67 13.42 -16.77 5.02
CA ALA A 67 12.15 -16.17 5.44
C ALA A 67 11.74 -15.05 4.48
N VAL A 68 10.42 -14.89 4.32
CA VAL A 68 9.83 -13.78 3.56
C VAL A 68 9.05 -12.87 4.50
N ILE A 69 9.21 -11.57 4.32
CA ILE A 69 8.41 -10.55 4.99
C ILE A 69 7.59 -9.84 3.91
N ASP A 70 6.28 -10.00 3.95
CA ASP A 70 5.38 -9.17 3.15
C ASP A 70 5.11 -7.85 3.88
N ALA A 71 5.88 -6.83 3.51
CA ALA A 71 5.71 -5.45 3.96
C ALA A 71 5.16 -4.55 2.82
N THR A 72 4.43 -5.14 1.88
CA THR A 72 3.85 -4.41 0.74
C THR A 72 2.65 -3.56 1.18
N HIS A 73 2.16 -2.69 0.29
CA HIS A 73 0.98 -1.88 0.59
C HIS A 73 -0.23 -2.79 0.86
N PRO A 74 -1.12 -2.51 1.84
CA PRO A 74 -2.28 -3.38 2.15
C PRO A 74 -3.27 -3.63 1.00
N PHE A 75 -3.11 -2.92 -0.12
CA PHE A 75 -3.90 -3.09 -1.34
C PHE A 75 -3.14 -3.84 -2.45
N ALA A 76 -1.91 -4.29 -2.18
CA ALA A 76 -1.09 -5.08 -3.09
C ALA A 76 -1.45 -6.58 -3.00
N ALA A 77 -2.75 -6.90 -2.93
CA ALA A 77 -3.25 -8.22 -2.60
C ALA A 77 -2.71 -9.35 -3.49
N GLN A 78 -2.41 -9.07 -4.77
CA GLN A 78 -1.87 -10.07 -5.68
C GLN A 78 -0.49 -10.57 -5.26
N ILE A 79 0.44 -9.68 -4.89
CA ILE A 79 1.79 -10.11 -4.48
C ILE A 79 1.73 -10.77 -3.10
N SER A 80 0.87 -10.31 -2.20
CA SER A 80 0.62 -10.99 -0.91
C SER A 80 0.10 -12.41 -1.09
N ALA A 81 -0.89 -12.61 -1.98
CA ALA A 81 -1.40 -13.93 -2.31
C ALA A 81 -0.33 -14.82 -2.95
N ASN A 82 0.48 -14.26 -3.86
CA ASN A 82 1.58 -14.98 -4.47
C ASN A 82 2.63 -15.39 -3.42
N ALA A 83 2.92 -14.52 -2.46
CA ALA A 83 3.87 -14.79 -1.38
C ALA A 83 3.39 -15.94 -0.50
N VAL A 84 2.11 -15.94 -0.08
CA VAL A 84 1.54 -17.06 0.69
C VAL A 84 1.66 -18.37 -0.07
N GLN A 85 1.27 -18.41 -1.34
CA GLN A 85 1.33 -19.63 -2.14
C GLN A 85 2.77 -20.11 -2.38
N ALA A 86 3.69 -19.18 -2.71
CA ALA A 86 5.08 -19.53 -2.95
C ALA A 86 5.79 -20.01 -1.67
N CYS A 87 5.60 -19.31 -0.55
CA CYS A 87 6.21 -19.66 0.72
C CYS A 87 5.71 -21.01 1.24
N ALA A 88 4.40 -21.28 1.15
CA ALA A 88 3.84 -22.59 1.50
C ALA A 88 4.39 -23.73 0.63
N ALA A 89 4.57 -23.49 -0.66
CA ALA A 89 5.11 -24.50 -1.58
C ALA A 89 6.60 -24.79 -1.38
N GLU A 90 7.36 -23.86 -0.78
CA GLU A 90 8.80 -24.00 -0.52
C GLU A 90 9.13 -24.28 0.96
N ASP A 91 8.13 -24.47 1.83
CA ASP A 91 8.30 -24.57 3.29
C ASP A 91 9.11 -23.40 3.88
N VAL A 92 8.92 -22.20 3.33
CA VAL A 92 9.59 -20.97 3.80
C VAL A 92 8.63 -20.19 4.70
N PRO A 93 9.05 -19.81 5.93
CA PRO A 93 8.20 -19.03 6.81
C PRO A 93 7.93 -17.63 6.24
N LEU A 94 6.67 -17.20 6.37
CA LEU A 94 6.19 -15.90 5.92
C LEU A 94 5.50 -15.17 7.07
N CYS A 95 5.82 -13.89 7.25
CA CYS A 95 5.01 -12.98 8.04
C CYS A 95 4.63 -11.72 7.23
N VAL A 96 3.54 -11.08 7.62
CA VAL A 96 3.10 -9.80 7.07
C VAL A 96 3.48 -8.69 8.04
N LEU A 97 4.10 -7.61 7.57
CA LEU A 97 4.26 -6.36 8.32
C LEU A 97 3.30 -5.33 7.76
N SER A 98 2.20 -5.08 8.48
CA SER A 98 1.14 -4.19 8.01
C SER A 98 0.58 -3.37 9.16
N ARG A 99 0.49 -2.05 8.99
CA ARG A 99 -0.14 -1.15 9.97
C ARG A 99 -1.65 -1.35 10.08
N ALA A 100 -2.24 -0.97 11.20
CA ALA A 100 -3.69 -0.98 11.42
C ALA A 100 -4.45 -0.10 10.39
N PRO A 101 -5.71 -0.43 10.02
CA PRO A 101 -6.55 0.46 9.24
C PRO A 101 -6.87 1.74 10.02
N TRP A 102 -7.16 2.83 9.30
CA TRP A 102 -7.77 3.99 9.95
C TRP A 102 -9.18 3.62 10.41
N GLN A 103 -9.58 4.22 11.52
CA GLN A 103 -10.93 4.09 12.08
C GLN A 103 -11.61 5.46 12.04
N ALA A 104 -12.90 5.45 11.72
CA ALA A 104 -13.72 6.66 11.75
C ALA A 104 -13.97 7.09 13.20
N THR A 105 -14.07 8.40 13.41
CA THR A 105 -14.61 9.02 14.63
C THR A 105 -16.06 9.43 14.41
N ASP A 106 -16.78 9.84 15.45
CA ASP A 106 -18.18 10.26 15.31
C ASP A 106 -18.38 11.48 14.38
N ASP A 107 -17.34 12.32 14.26
CA ASP A 107 -17.32 13.48 13.37
C ASP A 107 -16.97 13.15 11.91
N ASP A 108 -16.61 11.90 11.59
CA ASP A 108 -16.23 11.48 10.24
C ASP A 108 -17.46 11.11 9.39
N LEU A 109 -17.55 11.69 8.18
CA LEU A 109 -18.59 11.36 7.20
C LEU A 109 -18.14 10.25 6.24
N TRP A 110 -17.80 9.08 6.78
CA TRP A 110 -17.29 7.97 5.98
C TRP A 110 -18.41 7.09 5.39
N ILE A 111 -18.22 6.71 4.13
CA ILE A 111 -18.96 5.63 3.48
C ILE A 111 -17.95 4.54 3.13
N SER A 112 -17.99 3.43 3.87
CA SER A 112 -17.17 2.26 3.60
C SER A 112 -17.70 1.50 2.38
N VAL A 113 -16.80 1.17 1.45
CA VAL A 113 -17.10 0.37 0.26
C VAL A 113 -16.10 -0.78 0.14
N PRO A 114 -16.53 -1.97 -0.36
CA PRO A 114 -15.69 -3.15 -0.37
C PRO A 114 -14.51 -3.08 -1.35
N ASP A 115 -14.64 -2.28 -2.41
CA ASP A 115 -13.64 -2.16 -3.46
C ASP A 115 -13.78 -0.83 -4.24
N ILE A 116 -12.85 -0.61 -5.17
CA ILE A 116 -12.82 0.61 -5.97
C ILE A 116 -13.98 0.70 -6.97
N ALA A 117 -14.55 -0.42 -7.42
CA ALA A 117 -15.68 -0.39 -8.34
C ALA A 117 -16.94 0.10 -7.61
N ALA A 118 -17.16 -0.37 -6.38
CA ALA A 118 -18.23 0.10 -5.50
C ALA A 118 -18.08 1.58 -5.08
N SER A 119 -16.85 2.11 -5.06
CA SER A 119 -16.63 3.55 -4.77
C SER A 119 -17.29 4.48 -5.80
N VAL A 120 -17.43 4.02 -7.05
CA VAL A 120 -18.08 4.79 -8.13
C VAL A 120 -19.57 4.92 -7.87
N ASP A 121 -20.21 3.84 -7.43
CA ASP A 121 -21.64 3.82 -7.14
C ASP A 121 -21.96 4.71 -5.92
N ALA A 122 -21.05 4.76 -4.93
CA ALA A 122 -21.16 5.63 -3.76
C ALA A 122 -21.09 7.14 -4.06
N LEU A 123 -20.62 7.56 -5.25
CA LEU A 123 -20.58 8.97 -5.63
C LEU A 123 -21.97 9.58 -5.76
N GLY A 124 -22.96 8.78 -6.22
CA GLY A 124 -24.34 9.20 -6.49
C GLY A 124 -24.48 10.08 -7.73
N ASP A 125 -25.70 10.24 -8.26
CA ASP A 125 -25.91 10.76 -9.62
C ASP A 125 -25.68 12.27 -9.81
N ALA A 126 -25.73 13.06 -8.74
CA ALA A 126 -25.50 14.50 -8.82
C ALA A 126 -24.03 14.83 -9.16
N PRO A 127 -23.75 15.78 -10.08
CA PRO A 127 -22.40 16.27 -10.32
C PRO A 127 -21.73 16.73 -9.02
N ALA A 128 -20.44 16.38 -8.88
CA ALA A 128 -19.65 16.66 -7.67
C ALA A 128 -18.18 16.81 -8.05
N ARG A 129 -17.39 17.42 -7.16
CA ARG A 129 -15.94 17.59 -7.28
C ARG A 129 -15.25 16.53 -6.42
N VAL A 130 -14.74 15.51 -7.08
CA VAL A 130 -14.29 14.26 -6.45
C VAL A 130 -12.77 14.23 -6.40
N PHE A 131 -12.22 14.22 -5.19
CA PHE A 131 -10.78 14.09 -4.97
C PHE A 131 -10.36 12.62 -4.89
N LEU A 132 -9.68 12.13 -5.92
CA LEU A 132 -9.23 10.75 -6.03
C LEU A 132 -7.79 10.61 -5.54
N THR A 133 -7.63 9.88 -4.43
CA THR A 133 -6.32 9.58 -3.81
C THR A 133 -5.98 8.09 -3.85
N VAL A 134 -6.54 7.39 -4.84
CA VAL A 134 -6.46 5.92 -5.00
C VAL A 134 -5.25 5.43 -5.80
N GLY A 135 -4.44 6.36 -6.32
CA GLY A 135 -3.31 6.12 -7.22
C GLY A 135 -3.75 5.86 -8.67
N ARG A 136 -2.79 5.51 -9.54
CA ARG A 136 -3.01 5.41 -10.99
C ARG A 136 -3.62 4.10 -11.50
N LEU A 137 -3.34 2.96 -10.87
CA LEU A 137 -3.56 1.63 -11.47
C LEU A 137 -5.02 1.25 -11.73
N HIS A 138 -5.96 1.88 -11.03
CA HIS A 138 -7.39 1.54 -11.12
C HIS A 138 -8.26 2.76 -11.37
N ILE A 139 -7.67 3.87 -11.85
CA ILE A 139 -8.39 5.12 -12.05
C ILE A 139 -9.41 5.05 -13.20
N CYS A 140 -9.26 4.09 -14.10
CA CYS A 140 -10.18 3.85 -15.22
C CYS A 140 -11.61 3.50 -14.81
N VAL A 141 -11.84 2.97 -13.60
CA VAL A 141 -13.19 2.61 -13.16
C VAL A 141 -14.13 3.82 -13.05
N PHE A 142 -13.56 5.02 -12.83
CA PHE A 142 -14.30 6.28 -12.71
C PHE A 142 -14.87 6.78 -14.05
N ALA A 143 -14.45 6.20 -15.18
CA ALA A 143 -15.08 6.44 -16.49
C ALA A 143 -16.58 6.10 -16.51
N ARG A 144 -17.04 5.23 -15.59
CA ARG A 144 -18.45 4.89 -15.40
C ARG A 144 -19.29 6.03 -14.83
N ALA A 145 -18.66 7.09 -14.31
CA ALA A 145 -19.33 8.27 -13.75
C ALA A 145 -18.70 9.57 -14.29
N PRO A 146 -18.81 9.86 -15.60
CA PRO A 146 -18.08 10.96 -16.25
C PRO A 146 -18.65 12.36 -15.94
N ARG A 147 -19.78 12.43 -15.23
CA ARG A 147 -20.49 13.66 -14.85
C ARG A 147 -19.81 14.46 -13.73
N HIS A 148 -18.85 13.86 -13.03
CA HIS A 148 -18.12 14.49 -11.93
C HIS A 148 -16.86 15.18 -12.44
N HIS A 149 -16.44 16.23 -11.73
CA HIS A 149 -15.13 16.82 -11.90
C HIS A 149 -14.13 16.04 -11.03
N TYR A 150 -13.08 15.48 -11.62
CA TYR A 150 -12.12 14.65 -10.88
C TYR A 150 -10.81 15.38 -10.61
N ILE A 151 -10.47 15.56 -9.32
CA ILE A 151 -9.12 15.92 -8.91
C ILE A 151 -8.35 14.62 -8.68
N VAL A 152 -7.45 14.26 -9.58
CA VAL A 152 -6.68 13.02 -9.51
C VAL A 152 -5.32 13.33 -8.90
N ARG A 153 -4.98 12.71 -7.76
CA ARG A 153 -3.62 12.78 -7.21
C ARG A 153 -2.87 11.46 -7.37
N SER A 154 -1.68 11.55 -7.97
CA SER A 154 -0.80 10.39 -8.18
C SER A 154 0.67 10.78 -8.04
N ILE A 155 1.54 9.81 -7.72
CA ILE A 155 3.00 10.02 -7.69
C ILE A 155 3.54 10.11 -9.11
N GLU A 156 3.19 9.11 -9.93
CA GLU A 156 3.49 9.04 -11.36
C GLU A 156 2.18 9.28 -12.13
N PRO A 157 2.21 9.94 -13.29
CA PRO A 157 1.00 10.13 -14.09
C PRO A 157 0.36 8.78 -14.44
N PRO A 158 -0.99 8.69 -14.45
CA PRO A 158 -1.67 7.57 -15.09
C PRO A 158 -1.33 7.48 -16.57
N ASP A 159 -1.39 6.27 -17.14
CA ASP A 159 -1.02 6.04 -18.53
C ASP A 159 -2.03 6.68 -19.50
N ASP A 160 -3.29 6.78 -19.08
CA ASP A 160 -4.38 7.45 -19.79
C ASP A 160 -5.36 8.08 -18.79
N LEU A 161 -5.88 9.26 -19.14
CA LEU A 161 -6.96 9.97 -18.43
C LEU A 161 -8.03 10.51 -19.39
N SER A 162 -7.95 10.20 -20.68
CA SER A 162 -8.91 10.66 -21.70
C SER A 162 -10.35 10.22 -21.43
N PHE A 163 -10.53 9.15 -20.66
CA PHE A 163 -11.83 8.68 -20.19
C PHE A 163 -12.44 9.50 -19.03
N LEU A 164 -11.70 10.44 -18.45
CA LEU A 164 -12.22 11.44 -17.51
C LEU A 164 -12.26 12.79 -18.23
N PRO A 165 -13.38 13.19 -18.85
CA PRO A 165 -13.42 14.40 -19.68
C PRO A 165 -13.20 15.68 -18.87
N ASP A 166 -13.62 15.70 -17.60
CA ASP A 166 -13.42 16.82 -16.68
C ASP A 166 -12.54 16.39 -15.51
N HIS A 167 -11.24 16.66 -15.62
CA HIS A 167 -10.28 16.30 -14.58
C HIS A 167 -9.15 17.32 -14.42
N LYS A 168 -8.55 17.30 -13.22
CA LYS A 168 -7.29 17.95 -12.89
C LYS A 168 -6.33 16.91 -12.33
N LEU A 169 -5.15 16.77 -12.93
CA LEU A 169 -4.08 15.92 -12.41
C LEU A 169 -3.15 16.70 -11.49
N ILE A 170 -2.90 16.17 -10.30
CA ILE A 170 -1.92 16.66 -9.33
C ILE A 170 -0.86 15.57 -9.16
N LEU A 171 0.37 15.87 -9.59
CA LEU A 171 1.52 15.01 -9.35
C LEU A 171 2.16 15.39 -8.02
N ALA A 172 2.06 14.50 -7.04
CA ALA A 172 2.61 14.74 -5.72
C ALA A 172 2.96 13.44 -4.99
N ARG A 173 4.03 13.50 -4.19
CA ARG A 173 4.46 12.42 -3.30
C ARG A 173 4.23 12.86 -1.85
N PRO A 174 3.79 11.97 -0.94
CA PRO A 174 3.82 12.25 0.50
C PRO A 174 5.22 12.72 0.93
N HIS A 175 5.36 13.62 1.91
CA HIS A 175 4.53 13.82 3.11
C HIS A 175 3.53 14.98 3.00
N PHE A 176 2.23 14.69 3.03
CA PHE A 176 1.18 15.71 3.04
C PHE A 176 0.94 16.22 4.46
N THR A 177 0.78 17.52 4.64
CA THR A 177 0.40 18.11 5.95
C THR A 177 -1.09 18.41 5.98
N TYR A 178 -1.65 18.56 7.18
CA TYR A 178 -3.06 18.92 7.35
C TYR A 178 -3.40 20.24 6.64
N GLU A 179 -2.54 21.26 6.78
CA GLU A 179 -2.72 22.57 6.19
C GLU A 179 -2.76 22.49 4.66
N SER A 180 -1.83 21.72 4.07
CA SER A 180 -1.76 21.53 2.62
C SER A 180 -3.00 20.79 2.08
N GLU A 181 -3.49 19.77 2.80
CA GLU A 181 -4.68 19.04 2.39
C GLU A 181 -5.93 19.91 2.49
N ARG A 182 -6.05 20.67 3.58
CA ARG A 182 -7.19 21.57 3.82
C ARG A 182 -7.24 22.69 2.80
N GLU A 183 -6.10 23.30 2.50
CA GLU A 183 -6.01 24.34 1.47
C GLU A 183 -6.36 23.79 0.09
N LEU A 184 -5.81 22.63 -0.29
CA LEU A 184 -6.12 21.97 -1.56
C LEU A 184 -7.61 21.67 -1.67
N MET A 185 -8.20 21.01 -0.66
CA MET A 185 -9.62 20.65 -0.69
C MET A 185 -10.52 21.88 -0.76
N ARG A 186 -10.15 22.97 -0.09
CA ARG A 186 -10.89 24.24 -0.13
C ARG A 186 -10.78 24.93 -1.49
N ASN A 187 -9.57 25.07 -2.02
CA ASN A 187 -9.32 25.75 -3.29
C ASN A 187 -9.96 24.99 -4.46
N GLU A 188 -9.89 23.65 -4.41
CA GLU A 188 -10.53 22.79 -5.39
C GLU A 188 -12.01 22.55 -5.11
N ARG A 189 -12.60 23.13 -4.05
CA ARG A 189 -14.01 22.95 -3.65
C ARG A 189 -14.44 21.48 -3.65
N VAL A 190 -13.65 20.63 -3.00
CA VAL A 190 -13.88 19.19 -2.97
C VAL A 190 -15.18 18.88 -2.21
N ASP A 191 -16.05 18.08 -2.82
CA ASP A 191 -17.29 17.61 -2.21
C ASP A 191 -17.12 16.18 -1.63
N ILE A 192 -16.29 15.36 -2.28
CA ILE A 192 -16.09 13.95 -1.95
C ILE A 192 -14.61 13.61 -2.04
N LEU A 193 -14.06 13.02 -0.99
CA LEU A 193 -12.75 12.36 -1.01
C LEU A 193 -12.94 10.86 -1.25
N VAL A 194 -12.30 10.28 -2.27
CA VAL A 194 -12.21 8.82 -2.43
C VAL A 194 -10.80 8.37 -2.08
N THR A 195 -10.70 7.43 -1.14
CA THR A 195 -9.40 6.95 -0.67
C THR A 195 -9.41 5.48 -0.26
N LYS A 196 -8.22 4.88 -0.24
CA LYS A 196 -7.99 3.51 0.23
C LYS A 196 -7.67 3.55 1.71
N ASN A 197 -8.26 2.64 2.50
CA ASN A 197 -7.97 2.50 3.94
C ASN A 197 -6.56 1.94 4.18
N SER A 198 -5.53 2.71 3.83
CA SER A 198 -4.13 2.27 3.86
C SER A 198 -3.54 2.25 5.26
N GLY A 199 -4.13 2.98 6.22
CA GLY A 199 -3.59 3.17 7.57
C GLY A 199 -2.32 4.05 7.64
N ALA A 200 -1.88 4.65 6.53
CA ALA A 200 -0.59 5.36 6.48
C ALA A 200 -0.62 6.72 7.18
N ALA A 201 0.20 6.92 8.22
CA ALA A 201 0.31 8.22 8.90
C ALA A 201 0.63 9.37 7.94
N SER A 202 1.51 9.16 6.96
CA SER A 202 1.93 10.17 5.97
C SER A 202 0.85 10.63 4.99
N THR A 203 -0.30 9.93 4.94
CA THR A 203 -1.45 10.34 4.12
C THR A 203 -2.73 10.53 4.93
N ALA A 204 -2.70 10.26 6.25
CA ALA A 204 -3.82 10.50 7.14
C ALA A 204 -4.31 11.97 7.19
N PRO A 205 -3.46 13.01 6.99
CA PRO A 205 -3.90 14.40 7.12
C PRO A 205 -5.09 14.80 6.24
N LYS A 206 -5.30 14.13 5.11
CA LYS A 206 -6.46 14.33 4.25
C LYS A 206 -7.79 13.99 4.92
N LEU A 207 -7.79 13.03 5.84
CA LEU A 207 -8.98 12.63 6.59
C LEU A 207 -9.34 13.69 7.63
N ALA A 208 -8.34 14.24 8.31
CA ALA A 208 -8.54 15.37 9.23
C ALA A 208 -9.04 16.61 8.49
N ALA A 209 -8.45 16.94 7.34
CA ALA A 209 -8.92 18.04 6.50
C ALA A 209 -10.36 17.82 5.99
N ALA A 210 -10.69 16.59 5.57
CA ALA A 210 -12.04 16.26 5.12
C ALA A 210 -13.08 16.42 6.25
N ARG A 211 -12.77 15.93 7.46
CA ARG A 211 -13.61 16.11 8.65
C ARG A 211 -13.90 17.59 8.92
N ASP A 212 -12.87 18.41 8.99
CA ASP A 212 -13.01 19.83 9.32
C ASP A 212 -13.76 20.64 8.26
N LEU A 213 -13.75 20.17 7.02
CA LEU A 213 -14.47 20.79 5.90
C LEU A 213 -15.87 20.18 5.70
N GLY A 214 -16.28 19.17 6.48
CA GLY A 214 -17.53 18.45 6.29
C GLY A 214 -17.60 17.66 4.98
N ILE A 215 -16.45 17.26 4.44
CA ILE A 215 -16.32 16.53 3.18
C ILE A 215 -16.62 15.05 3.42
N ARG A 216 -17.49 14.48 2.60
CA ARG A 216 -17.78 13.04 2.59
C ARG A 216 -16.56 12.25 2.14
N VAL A 217 -16.24 11.17 2.86
CA VAL A 217 -15.13 10.29 2.52
C VAL A 217 -15.67 8.94 2.06
N VAL A 218 -15.48 8.60 0.79
CA VAL A 218 -15.68 7.22 0.31
C VAL A 218 -14.41 6.43 0.62
N MET A 219 -14.50 5.60 1.66
CA MET A 219 -13.40 4.80 2.17
C MET A 219 -13.45 3.40 1.54
N ILE A 220 -12.49 3.10 0.67
CA ILE A 220 -12.34 1.76 0.12
C ILE A 220 -11.67 0.89 1.16
N GLU A 221 -12.35 -0.19 1.56
CA GLU A 221 -11.85 -1.13 2.54
C GLU A 221 -10.71 -2.00 1.99
N ARG A 222 -9.89 -2.52 2.90
CA ARG A 222 -8.78 -3.38 2.54
C ARG A 222 -9.30 -4.68 1.94
N PRO A 223 -8.64 -5.23 0.89
CA PRO A 223 -8.87 -6.61 0.48
C PRO A 223 -8.70 -7.56 1.67
N ARG A 224 -9.40 -8.71 1.62
CA ARG A 224 -9.26 -9.73 2.65
C ARG A 224 -7.78 -10.11 2.81
N ALA A 225 -7.29 -10.03 4.04
CA ALA A 225 -5.91 -10.39 4.35
C ALA A 225 -5.66 -11.86 4.00
N ALA A 226 -4.46 -12.14 3.50
CA ALA A 226 -4.01 -13.51 3.33
C ALA A 226 -3.82 -14.15 4.72
N ASP A 227 -4.04 -15.46 4.83
CA ASP A 227 -3.93 -16.19 6.10
C ASP A 227 -2.45 -16.36 6.47
N ALA A 228 -1.89 -15.33 7.11
CA ALA A 228 -0.48 -15.26 7.49
C ALA A 228 -0.32 -14.49 8.81
N LEU A 229 0.69 -14.88 9.58
CA LEU A 229 1.06 -14.20 10.82
C LEU A 229 1.36 -12.72 10.53
N THR A 230 0.62 -11.82 11.17
CA THR A 230 0.72 -10.38 10.92
C THR A 230 1.29 -9.65 12.13
N PHE A 231 2.29 -8.82 11.87
CA PHE A 231 2.90 -7.91 12.82
C PHE A 231 2.60 -6.46 12.43
N HIS A 232 2.63 -5.56 13.41
CA HIS A 232 2.35 -4.14 13.22
C HIS A 232 3.58 -3.26 13.44
N ARG A 233 4.69 -3.85 13.92
CA ARG A 233 5.92 -3.14 14.25
C ARG A 233 7.14 -3.91 13.73
N PRO A 234 8.18 -3.21 13.23
CA PRO A 234 9.41 -3.86 12.80
C PRO A 234 10.07 -4.70 13.91
N GLU A 235 10.02 -4.24 15.16
CA GLU A 235 10.64 -4.95 16.29
C GLU A 235 10.08 -6.37 16.47
N ASP A 236 8.77 -6.55 16.30
CA ASP A 236 8.11 -7.86 16.43
C ASP A 236 8.54 -8.80 15.29
N VAL A 237 8.75 -8.26 14.09
CA VAL A 237 9.28 -9.01 12.93
C VAL A 237 10.72 -9.47 13.20
N ILE A 238 11.56 -8.62 13.79
CA ILE A 238 12.94 -9.00 14.16
C ILE A 238 12.93 -10.13 15.20
N ALA A 239 12.08 -10.05 16.21
CA ALA A 239 11.94 -11.10 17.21
C ALA A 239 11.51 -12.43 16.57
N TRP A 240 10.54 -12.37 15.66
CA TRP A 240 10.09 -13.54 14.89
C TRP A 240 11.20 -14.12 14.02
N LEU A 241 11.97 -13.30 13.29
CA LEU A 241 13.08 -13.75 12.46
C LEU A 241 14.16 -14.49 13.27
N ARG A 242 14.48 -14.00 14.47
CA ARG A 242 15.42 -14.68 15.38
C ARG A 242 14.90 -16.06 15.79
N ALA A 243 13.61 -16.16 16.13
CA ALA A 243 13.00 -17.45 16.45
C ALA A 243 13.04 -18.44 15.26
N GLN A 244 12.78 -17.97 14.03
CA GLN A 244 12.88 -18.81 12.83
C GLN A 244 14.31 -19.30 12.58
N ARG A 245 15.30 -18.42 12.74
CA ARG A 245 16.72 -18.78 12.59
C ARG A 245 17.12 -19.88 13.56
N ASP A 246 16.76 -19.73 14.83
CA ASP A 246 17.14 -20.66 15.89
C ASP A 246 16.44 -22.03 15.69
N HIS A 247 15.22 -22.05 15.13
CA HIS A 247 14.55 -23.29 14.70
C HIS A 247 15.27 -24.01 13.54
N VAL A 248 15.81 -23.28 12.57
CA VAL A 248 16.57 -23.86 11.45
C VAL A 248 17.91 -24.42 11.94
N SER A 249 18.58 -23.76 12.90
CA SER A 249 19.84 -24.25 13.49
C SER A 249 19.69 -25.54 14.33
N LEU A 250 18.46 -25.96 14.64
CA LEU A 250 18.16 -27.16 15.43
C LEU A 250 17.67 -28.36 14.59
N ARG A 251 17.49 -28.21 13.26
CA ARG A 251 17.20 -29.35 12.38
C ARG A 251 18.53 -30.10 12.06
N PRO A 252 18.64 -31.39 12.40
CA PRO A 252 19.87 -32.18 12.23
C PRO A 252 20.25 -32.44 10.77
#